data_AF-A0A9D1N3I7-F1
#
_entry.id   AF-A0A9D1N3I7-F1
#
_cell.length_a   1.000
_cell.length_b   1.000
_cell.length_c   1.000
_cell.angle_alpha   90.00
_cell.angle_beta   90.00
_cell.angle_gamma   90.00
#
_symmetry.space_group_name_H-M   'P 1'
#
loop_
_entity.id
_entity.type
_entity.pdbx_description
1 polymer ?
#
loop_
_entity_poly.entity_id
_entity_poly.type
_entity_poly.pdbx_seq_one_letter_code
_entity_poly.pdbx_strand_id
1 'polypeptide(L)'
;RMEPLVRRMERARQVRISGPDTELTFSIAGMPAVACAGRVNIPDGEVYTAPVRASVNGHVRFNTAARRYGHTFANPRLEFSGGRIVRASCDGDAAAFNRLLDADEGARFCGEFALGVNNALTRAIGNALYDEKIGGSFHLAAGNAYPDANNGNRSQLHLDMVCLQTAACGGGDILFDGELIRRDGLFVPEELRGLNP
;
A
#
# COMPACT_ATOMS: atom_id res chain seq x y z
N ARG A 1 18.79 0.50 -7.60
CA ARG A 1 18.36 1.73 -6.89
C ARG A 1 17.49 1.43 -5.68
N MET A 2 16.63 0.40 -5.72
CA MET A 2 15.72 0.04 -4.61
C MET A 2 16.37 -0.65 -3.40
N GLU A 3 17.57 -1.20 -3.58
CA GLU A 3 18.28 -1.98 -2.56
C GLU A 3 18.43 -1.27 -1.17
N PRO A 4 18.71 0.06 -1.07
CA PRO A 4 18.67 0.75 0.22
C PRO A 4 17.28 0.77 0.87
N LEU A 5 16.20 0.85 0.08
CA LEU A 5 14.83 0.81 0.59
C LEU A 5 14.46 -0.57 1.11
N VAL A 6 14.84 -1.64 0.38
CA VAL A 6 14.69 -3.04 0.82
C VAL A 6 15.29 -3.22 2.21
N ARG A 7 16.57 -2.86 2.39
CA ARG A 7 17.25 -3.00 3.68
C ARG A 7 16.62 -2.19 4.80
N ARG A 8 16.04 -1.03 4.49
CA ARG A 8 15.34 -0.21 5.50
C ARG A 8 14.02 -0.84 5.91
N MET A 9 13.23 -1.35 4.96
CA MET A 9 11.98 -2.05 5.24
C MET A 9 12.21 -3.31 6.07
N GLU A 10 13.24 -4.11 5.77
CA GLU A 10 13.58 -5.33 6.52
C GLU A 10 14.06 -5.06 7.96
N ARG A 11 14.63 -3.89 8.22
CA ARG A 11 15.08 -3.47 9.57
C ARG A 11 13.96 -2.81 10.37
N ALA A 12 12.99 -2.21 9.68
CA ALA A 12 11.93 -1.45 10.30
C ALA A 12 10.99 -2.35 11.10
N ARG A 13 10.56 -1.88 12.26
CA ARG A 13 9.58 -2.61 13.07
C ARG A 13 8.18 -2.04 12.91
N GLN A 14 8.05 -0.72 12.98
CA GLN A 14 6.78 -0.01 12.92
C GLN A 14 6.75 0.94 11.71
N VAL A 15 5.61 0.98 11.03
CA VAL A 15 5.28 1.96 10.00
C VAL A 15 4.15 2.84 10.50
N ARG A 16 4.28 4.15 10.28
CA ARG A 16 3.19 5.13 10.45
C ARG A 16 2.98 5.88 9.14
N ILE A 17 1.73 6.03 8.73
CA ILE A 17 1.36 6.75 7.51
C ILE A 17 0.33 7.81 7.89
N SER A 18 0.54 9.04 7.44
CA SER A 18 -0.41 10.14 7.59
C SER A 18 -0.66 10.85 6.26
N GLY A 19 -1.83 11.47 6.13
CA GLY A 19 -2.24 12.24 4.97
C GLY A 19 -3.73 12.62 5.04
N PRO A 20 -4.31 13.12 3.95
CA PRO A 20 -5.75 13.40 3.88
C PRO A 20 -6.58 12.14 4.21
N ASP A 21 -7.44 12.24 5.24
CA ASP A 21 -8.29 11.14 5.76
C ASP A 21 -7.51 9.81 5.89
N THR A 22 -6.27 9.91 6.36
CA THR A 22 -5.35 8.77 6.52
C THR A 22 -4.53 8.93 7.78
N GLU A 23 -4.67 7.96 8.68
CA GLU A 23 -3.80 7.75 9.83
C GLU A 23 -3.70 6.24 10.06
N LEU A 24 -2.57 5.65 9.70
CA LEU A 24 -2.31 4.21 9.86
C LEU A 24 -1.11 3.97 10.74
N THR A 25 -1.16 2.89 11.52
CA THR A 25 0.00 2.32 12.19
C THR A 25 -0.04 0.80 12.07
N PHE A 26 1.10 0.20 11.74
CA PHE A 26 1.27 -1.25 11.66
C PHE A 26 2.73 -1.66 11.84
N SER A 27 2.96 -2.96 12.03
CA SER A 27 4.29 -3.54 12.13
C SER A 27 4.68 -4.22 10.83
N ILE A 28 5.94 -4.10 10.42
CA ILE A 28 6.57 -4.93 9.39
C ILE A 28 7.78 -5.71 9.93
N ALA A 29 7.91 -5.77 11.26
CA ALA A 29 9.01 -6.46 11.93
C ALA A 29 9.16 -7.92 11.45
N GLY A 30 10.37 -8.26 10.98
CA GLY A 30 10.71 -9.60 10.53
C GLY A 30 10.11 -10.01 9.19
N MET A 31 9.47 -9.08 8.46
CA MET A 31 8.94 -9.33 7.13
C MET A 31 10.01 -9.05 6.08
N PRO A 32 10.20 -9.95 5.09
CA PRO A 32 11.12 -9.69 3.98
C PRO A 32 10.54 -8.57 3.10
N ALA A 33 11.42 -7.85 2.40
CA ALA A 33 11.02 -6.83 1.44
C ALA A 33 11.52 -7.22 0.04
N VAL A 34 10.68 -7.02 -0.97
CA VAL A 34 10.94 -7.48 -2.33
C VAL A 34 10.94 -6.28 -3.27
N ALA A 35 12.04 -6.11 -4.00
CA ALA A 35 12.15 -5.08 -5.03
C ALA A 35 11.64 -5.63 -6.38
N CYS A 36 10.64 -4.96 -6.94
CA CYS A 36 10.09 -5.30 -8.26
C CYS A 36 10.75 -4.41 -9.33
N ALA A 37 11.58 -5.04 -10.17
CA ALA A 37 12.44 -4.37 -11.13
C ALA A 37 12.33 -4.95 -12.56
N GLY A 38 11.11 -5.26 -13.00
CA GLY A 38 10.81 -5.62 -14.39
C GLY A 38 10.94 -7.11 -14.71
N ARG A 39 10.93 -7.98 -13.68
CA ARG A 39 11.10 -9.44 -13.86
C ARG A 39 9.79 -10.19 -13.98
N VAL A 40 8.72 -9.64 -13.41
CA VAL A 40 7.38 -10.26 -13.39
C VAL A 40 6.36 -9.31 -13.99
N ASN A 41 6.39 -8.03 -13.59
CA ASN A 41 5.51 -6.97 -14.10
C ASN A 41 6.25 -6.05 -15.08
N ILE A 42 5.54 -5.54 -16.09
CA ILE A 42 6.00 -4.46 -16.97
C ILE A 42 4.79 -3.52 -17.22
N PRO A 43 4.84 -2.22 -16.84
CA PRO A 43 5.93 -1.60 -16.10
C PRO A 43 6.04 -2.15 -14.68
N ASP A 44 7.18 -1.91 -14.06
CA ASP A 44 7.42 -2.23 -12.68
C ASP A 44 7.87 -0.98 -11.92
N GLY A 45 8.19 -1.12 -10.64
CA GLY A 45 8.81 -0.05 -9.87
C GLY A 45 8.18 0.11 -8.51
N GLU A 46 8.34 -0.89 -7.65
CA GLU A 46 7.98 -0.79 -6.24
C GLU A 46 8.97 -1.55 -5.35
N VAL A 47 8.86 -1.32 -4.05
CA VAL A 47 9.34 -2.27 -3.04
C VAL A 47 8.17 -2.63 -2.14
N TYR A 48 7.82 -3.92 -2.10
CA TYR A 48 6.71 -4.41 -1.29
C TYR A 48 7.17 -5.29 -0.13
N THR A 49 6.33 -5.37 0.88
CA THR A 49 6.39 -6.33 1.99
C THR A 49 4.95 -6.65 2.43
N ALA A 50 4.76 -7.32 3.55
CA ALA A 50 3.45 -7.50 4.16
C ALA A 50 3.42 -6.93 5.59
N PRO A 51 2.33 -6.27 6.02
CA PRO A 51 2.13 -5.95 7.42
C PRO A 51 2.03 -7.23 8.25
N VAL A 52 2.52 -7.22 9.49
CA VAL A 52 2.19 -8.26 10.48
C VAL A 52 0.67 -8.30 10.60
N ARG A 53 0.07 -9.46 10.31
CA ARG A 53 -1.37 -9.62 10.03
C ARG A 53 -2.30 -8.94 11.04
N ALA A 54 -1.98 -9.02 12.33
CA ALA A 54 -2.81 -8.48 13.42
C ALA A 54 -2.42 -7.05 13.87
N SER A 55 -1.56 -6.35 13.13
CA SER A 55 -0.95 -5.09 13.60
C SER A 55 -1.53 -3.82 12.99
N VAL A 56 -2.31 -3.92 11.90
CA VAL A 56 -2.86 -2.75 11.21
C VAL A 56 -3.98 -2.10 12.01
N ASN A 57 -3.84 -0.82 12.30
CA ASN A 57 -4.80 -0.01 13.04
C ASN A 57 -4.92 1.39 12.41
N GLY A 58 -6.09 2.00 12.57
CA GLY A 58 -6.37 3.35 12.09
C GLY A 58 -7.25 3.35 10.85
N HIS A 59 -7.09 4.32 9.96
CA HIS A 59 -7.91 4.44 8.75
C HIS A 59 -7.11 4.99 7.57
N VAL A 60 -7.58 4.71 6.36
CA VAL A 60 -7.01 5.23 5.11
C VAL A 60 -8.11 5.48 4.09
N ARG A 61 -8.03 6.62 3.41
CA ARG A 61 -8.77 6.95 2.21
C ARG A 61 -7.82 6.87 1.02
N PHE A 62 -8.10 5.95 0.12
CA PHE A 62 -7.40 5.85 -1.15
C PHE A 62 -7.96 6.89 -2.13
N ASN A 63 -7.07 7.49 -2.93
CA ASN A 63 -7.41 8.57 -3.87
C ASN A 63 -7.28 8.14 -5.33
N THR A 64 -7.10 6.84 -5.59
CA THR A 64 -7.25 6.21 -6.90
C THR A 64 -8.44 5.24 -6.87
N ALA A 65 -9.00 4.96 -8.04
CA ALA A 65 -10.11 4.02 -8.15
C ALA A 65 -9.59 2.57 -8.17
N ALA A 66 -10.12 1.72 -7.30
CA ALA A 66 -9.86 0.29 -7.32
C ALA A 66 -10.85 -0.42 -8.25
N ARG A 67 -10.38 -1.34 -9.11
CA ARG A 67 -11.22 -2.06 -10.06
C ARG A 67 -11.12 -3.56 -9.87
N ARG A 68 -12.26 -4.25 -9.76
CA ARG A 68 -12.30 -5.71 -9.59
C ARG A 68 -13.63 -6.27 -10.11
N TYR A 69 -13.57 -7.36 -10.88
CA TYR A 69 -14.74 -8.08 -11.40
C TYR A 69 -15.81 -7.18 -12.04
N GLY A 70 -15.39 -6.20 -12.85
CA GLY A 70 -16.31 -5.27 -13.53
C GLY A 70 -16.84 -4.13 -12.65
N HIS A 71 -16.51 -4.11 -11.36
CA HIS A 71 -16.84 -3.00 -10.47
C HIS A 71 -15.69 -1.99 -10.41
N THR A 72 -16.04 -0.70 -10.30
CA THR A 72 -15.11 0.38 -9.99
C THR A 72 -15.50 0.98 -8.64
N PHE A 73 -14.58 0.93 -7.69
CA PHE A 73 -14.72 1.50 -6.36
C PHE A 73 -13.90 2.79 -6.33
N ALA A 74 -14.56 3.92 -6.57
CA ALA A 74 -13.93 5.22 -6.51
C ALA A 74 -13.75 5.62 -5.05
N ASN A 75 -12.60 6.20 -4.73
CA ASN A 75 -12.17 6.56 -3.39
C ASN A 75 -12.56 5.46 -2.37
N PRO A 76 -11.84 4.35 -2.23
CA PRO A 76 -12.08 3.41 -1.13
C PRO A 76 -11.62 3.96 0.22
N ARG A 77 -12.29 3.61 1.32
CA ARG A 77 -11.89 3.96 2.70
C ARG A 77 -12.06 2.75 3.58
N LEU A 78 -11.04 2.48 4.35
CA LEU A 78 -10.97 1.35 5.26
C LEU A 78 -10.66 1.86 6.66
N GLU A 79 -11.34 1.29 7.65
CA GLU A 79 -11.00 1.42 9.06
C GLU A 79 -10.52 0.06 9.58
N PHE A 80 -9.41 0.05 10.30
CA PHE A 80 -8.73 -1.12 10.81
C PHE A 80 -8.71 -1.13 12.33
N SER A 81 -8.93 -2.31 12.90
CA SER A 81 -8.69 -2.59 14.32
C SER A 81 -8.11 -4.00 14.47
N GLY A 82 -6.96 -4.12 15.15
CA GLY A 82 -6.30 -5.41 15.36
C GLY A 82 -5.95 -6.15 14.07
N GLY A 83 -5.60 -5.42 13.01
CA GLY A 83 -5.26 -5.95 11.70
C GLY A 83 -6.46 -6.21 10.77
N ARG A 84 -7.69 -6.20 11.29
CA ARG A 84 -8.89 -6.48 10.51
C ARG A 84 -9.56 -5.18 10.05
N ILE A 85 -10.02 -5.16 8.80
CA ILE A 85 -10.93 -4.14 8.27
C ILE A 85 -12.28 -4.28 9.00
N VAL A 86 -12.60 -3.34 9.88
CA VAL A 86 -13.87 -3.31 10.63
C VAL A 86 -14.94 -2.49 9.95
N ARG A 87 -14.55 -1.54 9.08
CA ARG A 87 -15.46 -0.75 8.26
C ARG A 87 -14.85 -0.49 6.89
N ALA A 88 -15.68 -0.56 5.85
CA ALA A 88 -15.26 -0.26 4.48
C ALA A 88 -16.36 0.52 3.76
N SER A 89 -15.96 1.59 3.06
CA SER A 89 -16.83 2.39 2.21
C SER A 89 -16.12 2.77 0.92
N CYS A 90 -16.88 3.03 -0.13
CA CYS A 90 -16.39 3.63 -1.36
C CYS A 90 -17.49 4.50 -1.97
N ASP A 91 -17.12 5.34 -2.91
CA ASP A 91 -18.10 6.04 -3.73
C ASP A 91 -18.65 5.05 -4.77
N GLY A 92 -19.96 5.10 -5.03
CA GLY A 92 -20.65 4.14 -5.89
C GLY A 92 -21.13 2.90 -5.12
N ASP A 93 -20.72 1.70 -5.56
CA ASP A 93 -21.27 0.43 -5.08
C ASP A 93 -20.57 -0.10 -3.80
N ALA A 94 -20.83 0.57 -2.68
CA ALA A 94 -20.31 0.17 -1.37
C ALA A 94 -20.76 -1.23 -0.93
N ALA A 95 -21.91 -1.71 -1.44
CA ALA A 95 -22.41 -3.04 -1.14
C ALA A 95 -21.57 -4.12 -1.85
N ALA A 96 -21.24 -3.94 -3.14
CA ALA A 96 -20.32 -4.83 -3.84
C ALA A 96 -18.91 -4.79 -3.23
N PHE A 97 -18.44 -3.62 -2.82
CA PHE A 97 -17.13 -3.50 -2.17
C PHE A 97 -17.06 -4.32 -0.88
N ASN A 98 -18.07 -4.22 -0.02
CA ASN A 98 -18.13 -5.04 1.20
C ASN A 98 -18.26 -6.54 0.89
N ARG A 99 -19.05 -6.94 -0.12
CA ARG A 99 -19.13 -8.35 -0.55
C ARG A 99 -17.77 -8.91 -0.98
N LEU A 100 -16.92 -8.12 -1.64
CA LEU A 100 -15.55 -8.56 -1.97
C LEU A 100 -14.71 -8.76 -0.70
N LEU A 101 -14.79 -7.84 0.24
CA LEU A 101 -14.05 -7.92 1.51
C LEU A 101 -14.60 -9.03 2.43
N ASP A 102 -15.81 -9.52 2.21
CA ASP A 102 -16.42 -10.65 2.91
C ASP A 102 -16.30 -11.99 2.16
N ALA A 103 -15.52 -12.05 1.08
CA ALA A 103 -15.40 -13.24 0.24
C ALA A 103 -14.85 -14.46 0.99
N ASP A 104 -13.93 -14.25 1.94
CA ASP A 104 -13.37 -15.28 2.82
C ASP A 104 -12.78 -14.67 4.10
N GLU A 105 -12.29 -15.52 5.01
CA GLU A 105 -11.77 -15.11 6.31
C GLU A 105 -10.56 -14.17 6.21
N GLY A 106 -9.74 -14.30 5.16
CA GLY A 106 -8.53 -13.52 4.95
C GLY A 106 -8.76 -12.19 4.22
N ALA A 107 -9.88 -12.04 3.51
CA ALA A 107 -10.19 -10.88 2.66
C ALA A 107 -10.23 -9.54 3.42
N ARG A 108 -10.46 -9.57 4.74
CA ARG A 108 -10.46 -8.38 5.61
C ARG A 108 -9.12 -8.07 6.29
N PHE A 109 -8.03 -8.71 5.89
CA PHE A 109 -6.69 -8.44 6.42
C PHE A 109 -5.77 -7.95 5.29
N CYS A 110 -4.72 -7.21 5.64
CA CYS A 110 -3.76 -6.75 4.64
C CYS A 110 -2.77 -7.87 4.27
N GLY A 111 -2.64 -8.15 2.98
CA GLY A 111 -1.66 -9.08 2.44
C GLY A 111 -0.37 -8.41 1.98
N GLU A 112 -0.42 -7.11 1.73
CA GLU A 112 0.71 -6.35 1.18
C GLU A 112 0.70 -4.89 1.65
N PHE A 113 1.90 -4.33 1.75
CA PHE A 113 2.18 -2.91 1.79
C PHE A 113 3.37 -2.63 0.86
N ALA A 114 3.24 -1.66 -0.03
CA ALA A 114 4.35 -1.28 -0.91
C ALA A 114 4.48 0.24 -1.11
N LEU A 115 5.67 0.61 -1.61
CA LEU A 115 6.01 1.96 -2.02
C LEU A 115 6.36 2.00 -3.50
N GLY A 116 5.59 2.76 -4.28
CA GLY A 116 5.84 3.01 -5.70
C GLY A 116 7.02 3.96 -5.92
N VAL A 117 7.88 3.62 -6.87
CA VAL A 117 9.14 4.32 -7.19
C VAL A 117 9.36 4.50 -8.71
N ASN A 118 8.35 4.28 -9.54
CA ASN A 118 8.43 4.52 -10.97
C ASN A 118 8.08 5.98 -11.31
N ASN A 119 9.12 6.80 -11.46
CA ASN A 119 8.99 8.23 -11.76
C ASN A 119 8.60 8.54 -13.22
N ALA A 120 8.55 7.53 -14.11
CA ALA A 120 8.03 7.72 -15.47
C ALA A 120 6.49 7.74 -15.50
N LEU A 121 5.84 7.23 -14.45
CA LEU A 121 4.39 7.27 -14.29
C LEU A 121 4.03 8.48 -13.41
N THR A 122 3.29 9.43 -13.98
CA THR A 122 3.04 10.74 -13.35
C THR A 122 1.59 10.96 -12.93
N ARG A 123 0.66 10.08 -13.33
CA ARG A 123 -0.76 10.16 -12.98
C ARG A 123 -1.41 8.79 -12.98
N ALA A 124 -2.42 8.62 -12.13
CA ALA A 124 -3.25 7.43 -12.15
C ALA A 124 -4.09 7.37 -13.43
N ILE A 125 -4.24 6.16 -13.98
CA ILE A 125 -5.03 5.88 -15.19
C ILE A 125 -6.20 4.92 -14.93
N GLY A 126 -6.38 4.48 -13.68
CA GLY A 126 -7.43 3.53 -13.31
C GLY A 126 -7.08 2.08 -13.66
N ASN A 127 -5.79 1.76 -13.64
CA ASN A 127 -5.26 0.41 -13.78
C ASN A 127 -4.25 0.16 -12.66
N ALA A 128 -4.59 -0.74 -11.73
CA ALA A 128 -3.80 -1.02 -10.54
C ALA A 128 -2.32 -1.31 -10.87
N LEU A 129 -2.06 -2.13 -11.90
CA LEU A 129 -0.71 -2.51 -12.32
C LEU A 129 0.19 -1.30 -12.64
N TYR A 130 -0.39 -0.20 -13.12
CA TYR A 130 0.34 1.04 -13.39
C TYR A 130 0.30 1.97 -12.18
N ASP A 131 -0.89 2.14 -11.61
CA ASP A 131 -1.14 3.13 -10.57
C ASP A 131 -0.32 2.83 -9.31
N GLU A 132 -0.16 1.55 -8.95
CA GLU A 132 0.60 1.12 -7.76
C GLU A 132 2.10 1.40 -7.89
N LYS A 133 2.64 1.44 -9.11
CA LYS A 133 4.08 1.69 -9.35
C LYS A 133 4.45 3.16 -9.33
N ILE A 134 3.48 4.09 -9.37
CA ILE A 134 3.72 5.54 -9.46
C ILE A 134 4.70 6.01 -8.38
N GLY A 135 5.74 6.76 -8.77
CA GLY A 135 6.65 7.40 -7.84
C GLY A 135 5.91 8.28 -6.83
N GLY A 136 6.07 7.99 -5.54
CA GLY A 136 5.39 8.73 -4.47
C GLY A 136 3.99 8.20 -4.11
N SER A 137 3.59 7.03 -4.63
CA SER A 137 2.41 6.28 -4.18
C SER A 137 2.76 5.30 -3.05
N PHE A 138 1.78 4.93 -2.24
CA PHE A 138 1.81 3.65 -1.52
C PHE A 138 0.53 2.88 -1.83
N HIS A 139 0.53 1.57 -1.62
CA HIS A 139 -0.70 0.79 -1.63
C HIS A 139 -0.73 -0.22 -0.49
N LEU A 140 -1.95 -0.67 -0.21
CA LEU A 140 -2.23 -1.83 0.61
C LEU A 140 -3.08 -2.80 -0.20
N ALA A 141 -2.75 -4.08 -0.15
CA ALA A 141 -3.60 -5.13 -0.70
C ALA A 141 -4.50 -5.70 0.40
N ALA A 142 -5.82 -5.66 0.22
CA ALA A 142 -6.73 -6.46 1.03
C ALA A 142 -6.73 -7.92 0.54
N GLY A 143 -6.61 -8.86 1.47
CA GLY A 143 -6.56 -10.29 1.21
C GLY A 143 -5.15 -10.87 1.21
N ASN A 144 -4.89 -11.76 0.25
CA ASN A 144 -3.80 -12.73 0.26
C ASN A 144 -2.41 -12.09 0.34
N ALA A 145 -1.52 -12.66 1.16
CA ALA A 145 -0.11 -12.29 1.15
C ALA A 145 0.69 -13.10 0.13
N TYR A 146 1.70 -12.48 -0.46
CA TYR A 146 2.60 -13.17 -1.38
C TYR A 146 3.51 -14.17 -0.64
N PRO A 147 3.91 -15.28 -1.29
CA PRO A 147 4.85 -16.24 -0.70
C PRO A 147 6.19 -15.60 -0.28
N ASP A 148 6.68 -14.64 -1.07
CA ASP A 148 7.97 -13.98 -0.87
C ASP A 148 7.93 -12.88 0.21
N ALA A 149 6.73 -12.45 0.62
CA ALA A 149 6.47 -11.56 1.76
C ALA A 149 5.27 -12.07 2.58
N ASN A 150 5.43 -13.24 3.16
CA ASN A 150 4.31 -13.99 3.72
C ASN A 150 4.05 -13.66 5.19
N ASN A 151 2.94 -12.98 5.47
CA ASN A 151 2.45 -12.73 6.84
C ASN A 151 1.45 -13.78 7.36
N GLY A 152 1.27 -14.88 6.63
CA GLY A 152 0.32 -15.96 6.96
C GLY A 152 -1.13 -15.69 6.56
N ASN A 153 -1.47 -14.53 5.99
CA ASN A 153 -2.83 -14.29 5.51
C ASN A 153 -3.08 -15.04 4.19
N ARG A 154 -4.22 -15.72 4.10
CA ARG A 154 -4.64 -16.51 2.94
C ARG A 154 -6.04 -16.11 2.53
N SER A 155 -6.20 -15.79 1.25
CA SER A 155 -7.47 -15.32 0.70
C SER A 155 -7.49 -15.61 -0.80
N GLN A 156 -8.69 -15.68 -1.38
CA GLN A 156 -8.89 -15.65 -2.83
C GLN A 156 -8.86 -14.21 -3.37
N LEU A 157 -9.02 -13.22 -2.49
CA LEU A 157 -8.89 -11.81 -2.81
C LEU A 157 -7.42 -11.40 -2.71
N HIS A 158 -6.97 -10.59 -3.66
CA HIS A 158 -5.82 -9.70 -3.51
C HIS A 158 -6.20 -8.44 -4.28
N LEU A 159 -6.56 -7.40 -3.53
CA LEU A 159 -7.09 -6.15 -4.07
C LEU A 159 -6.20 -4.98 -3.67
N ASP A 160 -5.39 -4.55 -4.62
CA ASP A 160 -4.55 -3.36 -4.48
C ASP A 160 -5.39 -2.09 -4.50
N MET A 161 -5.18 -1.27 -3.48
CA MET A 161 -5.76 0.06 -3.37
C MET A 161 -4.63 1.06 -3.17
N VAL A 162 -4.56 2.04 -4.07
CA VAL A 162 -3.41 2.94 -4.18
C VAL A 162 -3.74 4.32 -3.62
N CYS A 163 -2.79 4.91 -2.90
CA CYS A 163 -2.85 6.27 -2.41
C CYS A 163 -1.63 7.04 -2.90
N LEU A 164 -1.87 8.09 -3.69
CA LEU A 164 -0.86 9.04 -4.14
C LEU A 164 -0.57 10.04 -3.02
N GLN A 165 0.68 10.15 -2.59
CA GLN A 165 1.10 11.10 -1.55
C GLN A 165 1.85 12.31 -2.11
N THR A 166 1.84 12.55 -3.43
CA THR A 166 2.47 13.76 -3.98
C THR A 166 1.81 15.02 -3.41
N ALA A 167 2.54 16.14 -3.33
CA ALA A 167 1.97 17.40 -2.85
C ALA A 167 0.69 17.82 -3.61
N ALA A 168 0.62 17.52 -4.92
CA ALA A 168 -0.56 17.79 -5.75
C ALA A 168 -1.79 16.96 -5.35
N CYS A 169 -1.60 15.83 -4.68
CA CYS A 169 -2.65 14.94 -4.17
C CYS A 169 -2.94 15.16 -2.67
N GLY A 170 -2.43 16.24 -2.08
CA GLY A 170 -2.61 16.58 -0.66
C GLY A 170 -1.48 16.13 0.27
N GLY A 171 -0.44 15.49 -0.27
CA GLY A 171 0.76 15.17 0.49
C GLY A 171 0.60 14.00 1.46
N GLY A 172 1.56 13.89 2.36
CA GLY A 172 1.54 12.91 3.45
C GLY A 172 2.93 12.45 3.87
N ASP A 173 3.02 11.93 5.09
CA ASP A 173 4.27 11.42 5.65
C ASP A 173 4.22 9.89 5.81
N ILE A 174 5.36 9.23 5.58
CA ILE A 174 5.60 7.84 5.95
C ILE A 174 6.82 7.80 6.86
N LEU A 175 6.64 7.20 8.04
CA LEU A 175 7.69 7.03 9.03
C LEU A 175 7.95 5.56 9.27
N PHE A 176 9.23 5.19 9.38
CA PHE A 176 9.67 3.89 9.89
C PHE A 176 10.33 4.10 11.24
N ASP A 177 9.84 3.42 12.28
CA ASP A 177 10.37 3.52 13.65
C ASP A 177 10.54 4.98 14.17
N GLY A 178 9.68 5.89 13.71
CA GLY A 178 9.71 7.31 14.06
C GLY A 178 10.64 8.18 13.19
N GLU A 179 11.45 7.59 12.31
CA GLU A 179 12.22 8.34 11.30
C GLU A 179 11.34 8.67 10.10
N LEU A 180 11.38 9.91 9.62
CA LEU A 180 10.70 10.33 8.41
C LEU A 180 11.38 9.74 7.17
N ILE A 181 10.69 8.83 6.48
CA ILE A 181 11.20 8.14 5.29
C ILE A 181 10.75 8.83 4.02
N ARG A 182 9.47 9.24 3.97
CA ARG A 182 8.88 9.92 2.83
C ARG A 182 8.01 11.09 3.29
N ARG A 183 8.13 12.23 2.60
CA ARG A 183 7.25 13.39 2.73
C ARG A 183 6.78 13.81 1.36
N ASP A 184 5.47 13.96 1.21
CA ASP A 184 4.82 14.43 0.00
C ASP A 184 5.26 13.66 -1.25
N GLY A 185 5.41 12.34 -1.10
CA GLY A 185 5.85 11.42 -2.15
C GLY A 185 7.36 11.37 -2.38
N LEU A 186 8.17 12.18 -1.70
CA LEU A 186 9.63 12.23 -1.85
C LEU A 186 10.35 11.59 -0.68
N PHE A 187 11.33 10.73 -0.96
CA PHE A 187 12.20 10.15 0.04
C PHE A 187 13.12 11.20 0.67
N VAL A 188 13.21 11.17 2.00
CA VAL A 188 13.96 12.13 2.81
C VAL A 188 15.40 11.67 3.11
N PRO A 189 15.65 10.42 3.56
CA PRO A 189 17.00 9.92 3.83
C PRO A 189 17.89 9.99 2.61
N GLU A 190 19.14 10.39 2.81
CA GLU A 190 20.10 10.64 1.73
C GLU A 190 20.27 9.43 0.80
N GLU A 191 20.40 8.23 1.37
CA GLU A 191 20.59 7.01 0.58
C GLU A 191 19.36 6.60 -0.24
N LEU A 192 18.18 7.18 0.03
CA LEU A 192 16.93 6.93 -0.69
C LEU A 192 16.65 7.97 -1.76
N ARG A 193 17.35 9.11 -1.78
CA ARG A 193 17.08 10.21 -2.74
C ARG A 193 17.24 9.79 -4.20
N GLY A 194 18.03 8.75 -4.49
CA GLY A 194 18.13 8.18 -5.84
C GLY A 194 16.86 7.52 -6.37
N LEU A 195 15.82 7.38 -5.53
CA LEU A 195 14.46 6.93 -5.90
C LEU A 195 13.51 8.09 -6.20
N ASN A 196 13.89 9.33 -5.90
CA ASN A 196 13.09 10.51 -6.26
C ASN A 196 13.18 10.82 -7.77
N PRO A 197 12.21 11.56 -8.33
CA PRO A 197 12.26 12.06 -9.71
C PRO A 197 13.50 12.90 -10.01
#